data_AF-A0A7Z9SKM5-F1
#
_entry.id   AF-A0A7Z9SKM5-F1
#
_cell.length_a   1.000
_cell.length_b   1.000
_cell.length_c   1.000
_cell.angle_alpha   90.00
_cell.angle_beta   90.00
_cell.angle_gamma   90.00
#
_symmetry.space_group_name_H-M   'P 1'
#
loop_
_entity.id
_entity.type
_entity.pdbx_description
1 polymer ?
#
loop_
_entity_poly.entity_id
_entity_poly.type
_entity_poly.pdbx_seq_one_letter_code
_entity_poly.pdbx_strand_id
1 'polypeptide(L)'
;LVGLLHEAGHEDIHTFSIGFEDINDEAGSEFEYSDQIVKQFKTTHQKYVVSNAQVLPRLGEAVANMAEPMVGQDAVAFYLLSEQVSKHIKVVLSGQGADEAFAGYFWYPRMQAEAGSEVERFSKHYVDRSYEEYLQTVNEHYHGVNHTEIWLNKEFAKANADEFMDKVFRTDITRLVVDDPVKRVDNMTMAWGLEARVPFMDYQLVEHALSIPPSLKMFEEGKHPLKQIARGILPDSVIDRKKGYFPMPALKYVQGEFLEFMSDILTSSACINRGVFNQDFVQKVIHSPQDYMTALNGSRLWHLALLEYWLQINIDG
;
A
#
# COMPACT_ATOMS: atom_id res chain seq x y z
N LEU A 1 4.16 17.97 -4.66
CA LEU A 1 5.09 17.71 -5.77
C LEU A 1 4.81 18.61 -6.97
N VAL A 2 3.65 18.53 -7.64
CA VAL A 2 3.32 19.42 -8.78
C VAL A 2 3.47 20.91 -8.43
N GLY A 3 2.93 21.35 -7.29
CA GLY A 3 3.10 22.74 -6.83
C GLY A 3 4.57 23.14 -6.64
N LEU A 4 5.39 22.26 -6.06
CA LEU A 4 6.83 22.52 -5.88
C LEU A 4 7.59 22.58 -7.21
N LEU A 5 7.23 21.74 -8.19
CA LEU A 5 7.80 21.81 -9.54
C LEU A 5 7.46 23.15 -10.20
N HIS A 6 6.21 23.61 -10.05
CA HIS A 6 5.78 24.89 -10.58
C HIS A 6 6.53 26.05 -9.92
N GLU A 7 6.66 26.07 -8.58
CA GLU A 7 7.43 27.08 -7.85
C GLU A 7 8.92 27.08 -8.22
N ALA A 8 9.48 25.91 -8.53
CA ALA A 8 10.84 25.78 -9.05
C ALA A 8 11.00 26.24 -10.51
N GLY A 9 9.93 26.72 -11.16
CA GLY A 9 9.97 27.28 -12.51
C GLY A 9 9.78 26.26 -13.64
N HIS A 10 9.31 25.04 -13.35
CA HIS A 10 8.97 24.09 -14.39
C HIS A 10 7.62 24.46 -15.03
N GLU A 11 7.62 24.68 -16.35
CA GLU A 11 6.41 25.06 -17.10
C GLU A 11 5.75 23.89 -17.83
N ASP A 12 6.53 22.92 -18.33
CA ASP A 12 6.02 21.73 -19.03
C ASP A 12 5.93 20.53 -18.08
N ILE A 13 4.93 20.56 -17.19
CA ILE A 13 4.72 19.50 -16.20
C ILE A 13 3.73 18.48 -16.77
N HIS A 14 4.21 17.26 -16.99
CA HIS A 14 3.36 16.11 -17.31
C HIS A 14 2.83 15.44 -16.04
N THR A 15 1.54 15.14 -16.00
CA THR A 15 0.90 14.43 -14.88
C THR A 15 0.06 13.26 -15.38
N PHE A 16 0.03 12.19 -14.59
CA PHE A 16 -0.64 10.95 -14.97
C PHE A 16 -1.50 10.47 -13.81
N SER A 17 -2.73 10.08 -14.10
CA SER A 17 -3.64 9.46 -13.13
C SER A 17 -4.18 8.16 -13.71
N ILE A 18 -4.37 7.16 -12.86
CA ILE A 18 -5.11 5.93 -13.19
C ILE A 18 -6.34 5.82 -12.30
N GLY A 19 -7.39 5.23 -12.83
CA GLY A 19 -8.60 4.87 -12.12
C GLY A 19 -9.13 3.53 -12.61
N PHE A 20 -9.93 2.90 -11.78
CA PHE A 20 -10.56 1.61 -11.97
C PHE A 20 -12.08 1.74 -11.83
N GLU A 21 -12.79 0.65 -12.07
CA GLU A 21 -14.23 0.60 -11.84
C GLU A 21 -14.56 0.68 -10.34
N ASP A 22 -15.65 1.40 -10.04
CA ASP A 22 -16.24 1.43 -8.71
C ASP A 22 -16.79 0.05 -8.36
N ILE A 23 -16.68 -0.36 -7.09
CA ILE A 23 -17.35 -1.55 -6.57
C ILE A 23 -18.11 -1.18 -5.31
N ASN A 24 -19.42 -1.40 -5.33
CA ASN A 24 -20.33 -0.97 -4.28
C ASN A 24 -20.18 0.53 -4.01
N ASP A 25 -19.85 0.92 -2.78
CA ASP A 25 -19.62 2.32 -2.38
C ASP A 25 -18.13 2.74 -2.44
N GLU A 26 -17.23 1.85 -2.90
CA GLU A 26 -15.80 2.17 -3.02
C GLU A 26 -15.51 2.76 -4.40
N ALA A 27 -15.10 4.03 -4.41
CA ALA A 27 -14.69 4.73 -5.62
C ALA A 27 -13.39 4.14 -6.19
N GLY A 28 -13.40 3.83 -7.48
CA GLY A 28 -12.28 3.30 -8.24
C GLY A 28 -11.31 4.37 -8.74
N SER A 29 -11.57 5.67 -8.51
CA SER A 29 -10.67 6.74 -8.97
C SER A 29 -10.62 7.93 -8.02
N GLU A 30 -9.52 8.69 -8.09
CA GLU A 30 -9.33 9.96 -7.37
C GLU A 30 -9.33 11.17 -8.33
N PHE A 31 -9.96 11.04 -9.51
CA PHE A 31 -9.85 12.05 -10.57
C PHE A 31 -10.39 13.42 -10.17
N GLU A 32 -11.37 13.48 -9.29
CA GLU A 32 -11.91 14.74 -8.77
C GLU A 32 -10.84 15.61 -8.09
N TYR A 33 -9.82 15.00 -7.50
CA TYR A 33 -8.72 15.71 -6.86
C TYR A 33 -7.63 16.05 -7.87
N SER A 34 -7.27 15.11 -8.76
CA SER A 34 -6.26 15.38 -9.78
C SER A 34 -6.70 16.49 -10.74
N ASP A 35 -7.99 16.57 -11.08
CA ASP A 35 -8.53 17.62 -11.95
C ASP A 35 -8.35 19.03 -11.40
N GLN A 36 -8.41 19.19 -10.08
CA GLN A 36 -8.19 20.48 -9.44
C GLN A 36 -6.72 20.90 -9.56
N ILE A 37 -5.80 19.96 -9.42
CA ILE A 37 -4.36 20.18 -9.64
C ILE A 37 -4.09 20.54 -11.10
N VAL A 38 -4.68 19.81 -12.04
CA VAL A 38 -4.54 20.09 -13.49
C VAL A 38 -5.10 21.48 -13.83
N LYS A 39 -6.26 21.85 -13.28
CA LYS A 39 -6.86 23.16 -13.51
C LYS A 39 -5.99 24.30 -12.98
N GLN A 40 -5.37 24.12 -11.81
CA GLN A 40 -4.55 25.15 -11.18
C GLN A 40 -3.20 25.31 -11.88
N PHE A 41 -2.50 24.21 -12.16
CA PHE A 41 -1.13 24.25 -12.68
C PHE A 41 -1.04 24.07 -14.20
N LYS A 42 -2.17 23.84 -14.88
CA LYS A 42 -2.27 23.68 -16.34
C LYS A 42 -1.32 22.62 -16.91
N THR A 43 -1.13 21.53 -16.17
CA THR A 43 -0.24 20.42 -16.53
C THR A 43 -0.71 19.70 -17.79
N THR A 44 0.22 19.14 -18.58
CA THR A 44 -0.09 18.20 -19.65
C THR A 44 -0.54 16.87 -19.02
N HIS A 45 -1.86 16.69 -18.89
CA HIS A 45 -2.43 15.59 -18.09
C HIS A 45 -2.94 14.42 -18.93
N GLN A 46 -2.70 13.20 -18.46
CA GLN A 46 -3.27 11.97 -19.01
C GLN A 46 -3.99 11.18 -17.92
N LYS A 47 -5.23 10.77 -18.21
CA LYS A 47 -6.03 9.90 -17.35
C LYS A 47 -6.22 8.55 -18.02
N TYR A 48 -5.99 7.50 -17.27
CA TYR A 48 -6.22 6.13 -17.70
C TYR A 48 -7.33 5.52 -16.85
N VAL A 49 -8.37 5.00 -17.50
CA VAL A 49 -9.41 4.21 -16.83
C VAL A 49 -9.24 2.77 -17.27
N VAL A 50 -9.08 1.86 -16.31
CA VAL A 50 -8.86 0.45 -16.56
C VAL A 50 -10.05 -0.34 -16.03
N SER A 51 -10.74 -1.07 -16.90
CA SER A 51 -11.86 -1.92 -16.49
C SER A 51 -11.37 -3.17 -15.76
N ASN A 52 -12.25 -3.78 -14.96
CA ASN A 52 -11.96 -5.04 -14.30
C ASN A 52 -11.64 -6.16 -15.30
N ALA A 53 -12.30 -6.15 -16.46
CA ALA A 53 -12.03 -7.06 -17.59
C ALA A 53 -10.62 -6.88 -18.20
N GLN A 54 -10.02 -5.69 -18.07
CA GLN A 54 -8.63 -5.44 -18.48
C GLN A 54 -7.63 -5.80 -17.38
N VAL A 55 -8.01 -5.70 -16.10
CA VAL A 55 -7.14 -6.03 -14.98
C VAL A 55 -6.88 -7.52 -14.88
N LEU A 56 -7.93 -8.35 -14.87
CA LEU A 56 -7.82 -9.78 -14.55
C LEU A 56 -6.81 -10.53 -15.44
N PRO A 57 -6.83 -10.37 -16.79
CA PRO A 57 -5.86 -11.05 -17.66
C PRO A 57 -4.41 -10.59 -17.47
N ARG A 58 -4.20 -9.40 -16.89
CA ARG A 58 -2.88 -8.79 -16.68
C ARG A 58 -2.30 -9.08 -15.30
N LEU A 59 -3.05 -9.71 -14.39
CA LEU A 59 -2.57 -10.01 -13.03
C LEU A 59 -1.31 -10.85 -13.06
N GLY A 60 -1.25 -11.89 -13.91
CA GLY A 60 -0.07 -12.74 -14.03
C GLY A 60 1.19 -11.96 -14.44
N GLU A 61 1.06 -10.97 -15.32
CA GLU A 61 2.20 -10.14 -15.74
C GLU A 61 2.72 -9.27 -14.61
N ALA A 62 1.83 -8.65 -13.83
CA ALA A 62 2.22 -7.86 -12.67
C ALA A 62 2.91 -8.73 -11.60
N VAL A 63 2.35 -9.91 -11.33
CA VAL A 63 2.85 -10.87 -10.33
C VAL A 63 4.21 -11.46 -10.74
N ALA A 64 4.42 -11.72 -12.03
CA ALA A 64 5.71 -12.17 -12.57
C ALA A 64 6.83 -11.12 -12.43
N ASN A 65 6.47 -9.84 -12.28
CA ASN A 65 7.42 -8.74 -12.10
C ASN A 65 7.58 -8.30 -10.64
N MET A 66 7.03 -9.05 -9.69
CA MET A 66 7.25 -8.83 -8.27
C MET A 66 8.52 -9.57 -7.82
N ALA A 67 9.52 -8.87 -7.27
CA ALA A 67 10.72 -9.51 -6.70
C ALA A 67 10.42 -10.45 -5.52
N GLU A 68 9.32 -10.21 -4.81
CA GLU A 68 8.76 -11.05 -3.75
C GLU A 68 7.23 -10.86 -3.73
N PRO A 69 6.43 -11.73 -3.10
CA PRO A 69 4.98 -11.55 -3.04
C PRO A 69 4.57 -10.20 -2.42
N MET A 70 4.01 -9.28 -3.20
CA MET A 70 3.58 -7.94 -2.77
C MET A 70 2.06 -7.83 -2.66
N VAL A 71 1.51 -8.05 -1.46
CA VAL A 71 0.05 -8.12 -1.22
C VAL A 71 -0.69 -6.79 -1.36
N GLY A 72 0.03 -5.66 -1.39
CA GLY A 72 -0.54 -4.36 -1.70
C GLY A 72 -1.20 -4.37 -3.09
N GLN A 73 -2.52 -4.21 -3.12
CA GLN A 73 -3.32 -4.31 -4.36
C GLN A 73 -2.90 -3.28 -5.41
N ASP A 74 -2.40 -2.15 -4.93
CA ASP A 74 -1.89 -1.07 -5.75
C ASP A 74 -0.59 -1.43 -6.49
N ALA A 75 0.06 -2.56 -6.20
CA ALA A 75 1.20 -3.04 -6.99
C ALA A 75 0.79 -3.29 -8.44
N VAL A 76 -0.33 -4.00 -8.63
CA VAL A 76 -0.93 -4.22 -9.95
C VAL A 76 -1.28 -2.88 -10.62
N ALA A 77 -1.77 -1.94 -9.84
CA ALA A 77 -2.15 -0.63 -10.33
C ALA A 77 -0.94 0.19 -10.81
N PHE A 78 0.17 0.16 -10.07
CA PHE A 78 1.44 0.74 -10.48
C PHE A 78 2.00 0.08 -11.72
N TYR A 79 1.86 -1.24 -11.87
CA TYR A 79 2.29 -1.95 -13.08
C TYR A 79 1.55 -1.43 -14.32
N LEU A 80 0.22 -1.38 -14.25
CA LEU A 80 -0.65 -0.93 -15.34
C LEU A 80 -0.45 0.55 -15.67
N LEU A 81 -0.30 1.41 -14.65
CA LEU A 81 -0.01 2.83 -14.85
C LEU A 81 1.37 3.00 -15.51
N SER A 82 2.38 2.28 -15.03
CA SER A 82 3.76 2.41 -15.52
C SER A 82 3.90 2.01 -16.99
N GLU A 83 3.14 1.00 -17.45
CA GLU A 83 3.05 0.67 -18.87
C GLU A 83 2.65 1.89 -19.70
N GLN A 84 1.63 2.63 -19.27
CA GLN A 84 1.12 3.76 -20.03
C GLN A 84 2.06 4.96 -19.95
N VAL A 85 2.58 5.26 -18.76
CA VAL A 85 3.48 6.41 -18.53
C VAL A 85 4.81 6.23 -19.26
N SER A 86 5.35 5.00 -19.30
CA SER A 86 6.63 4.69 -19.96
C SER A 86 6.65 4.95 -21.48
N LYS A 87 5.46 5.05 -22.11
CA LYS A 87 5.29 5.42 -23.53
C LYS A 87 5.54 6.91 -23.78
N HIS A 88 5.51 7.73 -22.73
CA HIS A 88 5.60 9.19 -22.82
C HIS A 88 6.86 9.74 -22.17
N ILE A 89 7.25 9.21 -21.00
CA ILE A 89 8.40 9.71 -20.24
C ILE A 89 9.18 8.54 -19.61
N LYS A 90 10.43 8.80 -19.22
CA LYS A 90 11.32 7.79 -18.63
C LYS A 90 11.64 8.01 -17.15
N VAL A 91 11.34 9.20 -16.63
CA VAL A 91 11.53 9.55 -15.21
C VAL A 91 10.26 10.21 -14.68
N VAL A 92 9.78 9.75 -13.53
CA VAL A 92 8.60 10.30 -12.84
C VAL A 92 8.88 10.55 -11.36
N LEU A 93 8.17 11.52 -10.79
CA LEU A 93 8.18 11.75 -9.34
C LEU A 93 6.93 11.12 -8.72
N SER A 94 7.13 10.33 -7.67
CA SER A 94 6.06 9.71 -6.89
C SER A 94 6.01 10.28 -5.48
N GLY A 95 4.80 10.38 -4.92
CA GLY A 95 4.55 10.87 -3.56
C GLY A 95 4.76 9.83 -2.45
N GLN A 96 5.25 8.62 -2.77
CA GLN A 96 5.49 7.58 -1.77
C GLN A 96 6.45 8.04 -0.68
N GLY A 97 6.25 7.54 0.54
CA GLY A 97 7.05 7.90 1.71
C GLY A 97 6.53 9.10 2.50
N ALA A 98 5.60 9.88 1.95
CA ALA A 98 5.03 11.03 2.64
C ALA A 98 4.15 10.64 3.84
N ASP A 99 3.47 9.50 3.78
CA ASP A 99 2.59 9.03 4.86
C ASP A 99 3.42 8.56 6.07
N GLU A 100 4.56 7.95 5.83
CA GLU A 100 5.46 7.39 6.83
C GLU A 100 6.30 8.49 7.49
N ALA A 101 6.83 9.42 6.68
CA ALA A 101 7.62 10.53 7.20
C ALA A 101 6.76 11.53 8.00
N PHE A 102 5.52 11.80 7.56
CA PHE A 102 4.68 12.86 8.11
C PHE A 102 3.38 12.36 8.76
N ALA A 103 3.32 11.08 9.16
CA ALA A 103 2.21 10.49 9.91
C ALA A 103 0.84 10.61 9.22
N GLY A 104 0.72 10.18 7.96
CA GLY A 104 -0.49 10.32 7.15
C GLY A 104 -1.44 9.12 7.12
N TYR A 105 -1.11 8.03 7.81
CA TYR A 105 -1.99 6.85 7.86
C TYR A 105 -3.02 6.93 8.98
N PHE A 106 -4.23 6.42 8.71
CA PHE A 106 -5.34 6.46 9.68
C PHE A 106 -5.07 5.63 10.94
N TRP A 107 -4.15 4.68 10.89
CA TRP A 107 -3.88 3.79 12.03
C TRP A 107 -3.04 4.46 13.12
N TYR A 108 -2.24 5.48 12.80
CA TYR A 108 -1.43 6.19 13.80
C TYR A 108 -2.25 6.78 14.97
N PRO A 109 -3.30 7.59 14.73
CA PRO A 109 -4.13 8.08 15.84
C PRO A 109 -4.85 6.95 16.58
N ARG A 110 -5.20 5.84 15.90
CA ARG A 110 -5.84 4.67 16.54
C ARG A 110 -4.88 3.97 17.50
N MET A 111 -3.65 3.70 17.07
CA MET A 111 -2.60 3.13 17.92
C MET A 111 -2.26 4.03 19.10
N GLN A 112 -2.19 5.34 18.87
CA GLN A 112 -1.89 6.29 19.95
C GLN A 112 -2.98 6.29 21.02
N ALA A 113 -4.25 6.17 20.62
CA ALA A 113 -5.38 6.13 21.53
C ALA A 113 -5.57 4.79 22.27
N GLU A 114 -4.95 3.71 21.79
CA GLU A 114 -5.06 2.39 22.39
C GLU A 114 -4.32 2.30 23.73
N ALA A 115 -4.83 1.47 24.65
CA ALA A 115 -4.20 1.20 25.93
C ALA A 115 -3.46 -0.15 25.93
N GLY A 116 -2.62 -0.39 26.94
CA GLY A 116 -1.84 -1.63 27.05
C GLY A 116 -0.37 -1.45 26.67
N SER A 117 0.32 -2.56 26.43
CA SER A 117 1.73 -2.53 26.01
C SER A 117 1.88 -1.93 24.60
N GLU A 118 3.08 -1.42 24.31
CA GLU A 118 3.37 -0.82 23.00
C GLU A 118 3.13 -1.80 21.84
N VAL A 119 3.50 -3.08 22.02
CA VAL A 119 3.30 -4.11 21.00
C VAL A 119 1.82 -4.44 20.80
N GLU A 120 1.01 -4.48 21.86
CA GLU A 120 -0.45 -4.68 21.74
C GLU A 120 -1.11 -3.51 20.98
N ARG A 121 -0.76 -2.27 21.36
CA ARG A 121 -1.27 -1.04 20.73
C ARG A 121 -0.97 -0.99 19.24
N PHE A 122 0.24 -1.38 18.84
CA PHE A 122 0.64 -1.46 17.43
C PHE A 122 -0.06 -2.61 16.71
N SER A 123 -0.01 -3.82 17.27
CA SER A 123 -0.45 -5.05 16.59
C SER A 123 -1.93 -5.00 16.22
N LYS A 124 -2.78 -4.45 17.08
CA LYS A 124 -4.23 -4.33 16.87
C LYS A 124 -4.62 -3.57 15.60
N HIS A 125 -3.77 -2.65 15.14
CA HIS A 125 -4.07 -1.75 14.04
C HIS A 125 -3.13 -1.89 12.84
N TYR A 126 -2.19 -2.83 12.87
CA TYR A 126 -1.14 -2.94 11.85
C TYR A 126 -0.85 -4.36 11.41
N VAL A 127 -0.81 -5.30 12.36
CA VAL A 127 -0.48 -6.68 12.02
C VAL A 127 -1.71 -7.28 11.35
N ASP A 128 -1.54 -7.73 10.11
CA ASP A 128 -2.66 -8.16 9.26
C ASP A 128 -3.54 -9.25 9.91
N ARG A 129 -2.94 -10.14 10.70
CA ARG A 129 -3.62 -11.26 11.37
C ARG A 129 -3.01 -11.54 12.73
N SER A 130 -3.83 -11.98 13.68
CA SER A 130 -3.31 -12.40 14.97
C SER A 130 -2.50 -13.70 14.85
N TYR A 131 -1.73 -14.04 15.88
CA TYR A 131 -0.99 -15.29 15.90
C TYR A 131 -1.93 -16.51 15.90
N GLU A 132 -3.07 -16.41 16.56
CA GLU A 132 -4.10 -17.45 16.58
C GLU A 132 -4.70 -17.66 15.18
N GLU A 133 -4.95 -16.59 14.43
CA GLU A 133 -5.40 -16.69 13.03
C GLU A 133 -4.30 -17.30 12.14
N TYR A 134 -3.02 -16.93 12.35
CA TYR A 134 -1.90 -17.55 11.64
C TYR A 134 -1.86 -19.08 11.82
N LEU A 135 -2.02 -19.56 13.06
CA LEU A 135 -2.06 -21.01 13.35
C LEU A 135 -3.26 -21.72 12.70
N GLN A 136 -4.36 -21.01 12.48
CA GLN A 136 -5.50 -21.56 11.72
C GLN A 136 -5.25 -21.53 10.20
N THR A 137 -4.52 -20.51 9.72
CA THR A 137 -4.28 -20.26 8.29
C THR A 137 -3.27 -21.21 7.69
N VAL A 138 -2.17 -21.48 8.42
CA VAL A 138 -1.01 -22.22 7.92
C VAL A 138 -1.06 -23.65 8.43
N ASN A 139 -0.57 -24.59 7.63
CA ASN A 139 -0.46 -26.00 8.00
C ASN A 139 0.37 -26.17 9.30
N GLU A 140 -0.02 -27.13 10.14
CA GLU A 140 0.61 -27.40 11.44
C GLU A 140 2.12 -27.63 11.35
N HIS A 141 2.61 -28.15 10.22
CA HIS A 141 4.03 -28.35 9.98
C HIS A 141 4.85 -27.05 10.07
N TYR A 142 4.24 -25.91 9.73
CA TYR A 142 4.89 -24.60 9.74
C TYR A 142 4.56 -23.78 10.99
N HIS A 143 3.86 -24.35 11.97
CA HIS A 143 3.63 -23.68 13.24
C HIS A 143 4.96 -23.48 13.97
N GLY A 144 5.12 -22.32 14.59
CA GLY A 144 6.36 -21.91 15.24
C GLY A 144 6.11 -21.25 16.58
N VAL A 145 6.98 -20.32 16.95
CA VAL A 145 6.69 -19.33 17.98
C VAL A 145 6.10 -18.08 17.33
N ASN A 146 5.54 -17.16 18.12
CA ASN A 146 5.07 -15.87 17.60
C ASN A 146 6.24 -14.96 17.19
N HIS A 147 6.81 -15.21 16.02
CA HIS A 147 7.96 -14.49 15.49
C HIS A 147 7.68 -12.99 15.32
N THR A 148 6.45 -12.62 14.96
CA THR A 148 6.02 -11.21 14.81
C THR A 148 6.12 -10.47 16.14
N GLU A 149 5.56 -11.03 17.22
CA GLU A 149 5.62 -10.42 18.54
C GLU A 149 7.06 -10.36 19.09
N ILE A 150 7.85 -11.42 18.93
CA ILE A 150 9.26 -11.43 19.33
C ILE A 150 10.03 -10.33 18.61
N TRP A 151 9.80 -10.18 17.30
CA TRP A 151 10.46 -9.15 16.50
C TRP A 151 10.01 -7.74 16.90
N LEU A 152 8.70 -7.51 17.10
CA LEU A 152 8.17 -6.21 17.53
C LEU A 152 8.70 -5.79 18.90
N ASN A 153 8.75 -6.71 19.87
CA ASN A 153 9.35 -6.45 21.18
C ASN A 153 10.82 -6.02 21.05
N LYS A 154 11.59 -6.72 20.22
CA LYS A 154 12.98 -6.37 19.95
C LYS A 154 13.11 -5.00 19.26
N GLU A 155 12.24 -4.71 18.30
CA GLU A 155 12.26 -3.45 17.55
C GLU A 155 11.92 -2.27 18.45
N PHE A 156 10.89 -2.38 19.28
CA PHE A 156 10.42 -1.31 20.17
C PHE A 156 11.33 -1.10 21.40
N ALA A 157 12.16 -2.09 21.74
CA ALA A 157 13.18 -1.95 22.78
C ALA A 157 14.43 -1.16 22.35
N LYS A 158 14.61 -0.86 21.05
CA LYS A 158 15.79 -0.08 20.60
C LYS A 158 15.70 1.38 21.07
N ALA A 159 16.83 1.92 21.52
CA ALA A 159 16.99 3.32 21.95
C ALA A 159 16.76 4.36 20.84
N ASN A 160 16.78 5.65 21.19
CA ASN A 160 16.57 6.80 20.29
C ASN A 160 15.14 6.91 19.73
N ALA A 161 14.16 6.69 20.61
CA ALA A 161 12.74 6.94 20.38
C ALA A 161 12.07 7.07 21.75
N ASP A 162 11.73 8.31 22.13
CA ASP A 162 11.30 8.64 23.49
C ASP A 162 9.82 8.31 23.71
N GLU A 163 8.99 8.57 22.70
CA GLU A 163 7.56 8.24 22.72
C GLU A 163 7.27 6.95 21.95
N PHE A 164 6.12 6.34 22.29
CA PHE A 164 5.59 5.19 21.55
C PHE A 164 5.51 5.47 20.04
N MET A 165 5.02 6.65 19.64
CA MET A 165 4.88 6.99 18.23
C MET A 165 6.22 7.20 17.52
N ASP A 166 7.28 7.62 18.22
CA ASP A 166 8.62 7.69 17.62
C ASP A 166 9.11 6.29 17.26
N LYS A 167 8.81 5.28 18.09
CA LYS A 167 9.13 3.87 17.80
C LYS A 167 8.36 3.38 16.57
N VAL A 168 7.08 3.73 16.47
CA VAL A 168 6.23 3.41 15.30
C VAL A 168 6.79 4.08 14.04
N PHE A 169 7.04 5.39 14.03
CA PHE A 169 7.57 6.08 12.86
C PHE A 169 8.94 5.57 12.43
N ARG A 170 9.83 5.29 13.38
CA ARG A 170 11.12 4.65 13.07
C ARG A 170 10.92 3.27 12.43
N THR A 171 10.01 2.47 12.98
CA THR A 171 9.71 1.13 12.44
C THR A 171 9.19 1.25 11.01
N ASP A 172 8.24 2.15 10.74
CA ASP A 172 7.66 2.30 9.40
C ASP A 172 8.70 2.82 8.40
N ILE A 173 9.49 3.83 8.74
CA ILE A 173 10.56 4.36 7.86
C ILE A 173 11.63 3.31 7.55
N THR A 174 11.93 2.41 8.48
CA THR A 174 13.00 1.41 8.30
C THR A 174 12.53 0.05 7.82
N ARG A 175 11.21 -0.20 7.81
CA ARG A 175 10.60 -1.50 7.48
C ARG A 175 9.48 -1.35 6.49
N LEU A 176 8.37 -0.71 6.89
CA LEU A 176 7.20 -0.54 6.02
C LEU A 176 7.61 0.04 4.67
N VAL A 177 8.22 1.23 4.69
CA VAL A 177 8.63 1.97 3.50
C VAL A 177 9.46 1.11 2.56
N VAL A 178 10.42 0.39 3.13
CA VAL A 178 11.41 -0.41 2.41
C VAL A 178 10.79 -1.65 1.81
N ASP A 179 9.89 -2.32 2.56
CA ASP A 179 9.36 -3.62 2.17
C ASP A 179 8.07 -3.54 1.34
N ASP A 180 7.36 -2.41 1.35
CA ASP A 180 6.12 -2.25 0.59
C ASP A 180 6.14 -1.05 -0.38
N PRO A 181 5.91 0.21 0.00
CA PRO A 181 5.58 1.26 -0.96
C PRO A 181 6.71 1.64 -1.91
N VAL A 182 7.98 1.69 -1.46
CA VAL A 182 9.09 2.02 -2.36
C VAL A 182 9.52 0.80 -3.19
N LYS A 183 9.46 -0.41 -2.61
CA LYS A 183 9.73 -1.67 -3.32
C LYS A 183 8.71 -1.87 -4.43
N ARG A 184 7.43 -1.70 -4.13
CA ARG A 184 6.33 -1.76 -5.08
C ARG A 184 6.53 -0.77 -6.23
N VAL A 185 6.79 0.50 -5.92
CA VAL A 185 7.03 1.51 -6.95
C VAL A 185 8.22 1.12 -7.82
N ASP A 186 9.34 0.73 -7.21
CA ASP A 186 10.54 0.32 -7.94
C ASP A 186 10.26 -0.87 -8.88
N ASN A 187 9.75 -1.98 -8.36
CA ASN A 187 9.50 -3.20 -9.13
C ASN A 187 8.55 -2.95 -10.30
N MET A 188 7.40 -2.32 -10.00
CA MET A 188 6.32 -2.17 -10.96
C MET A 188 6.63 -1.12 -12.03
N THR A 189 7.40 -0.07 -11.71
CA THR A 189 7.83 0.91 -12.71
C THR A 189 8.99 0.39 -13.54
N MET A 190 9.93 -0.33 -12.92
CA MET A 190 11.08 -0.91 -13.62
C MET A 190 10.70 -2.04 -14.57
N ALA A 191 9.59 -2.74 -14.34
CA ALA A 191 8.99 -3.68 -15.31
C ALA A 191 8.73 -3.04 -16.69
N TRP A 192 8.59 -1.71 -16.74
CA TRP A 192 8.36 -0.93 -17.97
C TRP A 192 9.50 0.05 -18.30
N GLY A 193 10.67 -0.11 -17.67
CA GLY A 193 11.81 0.78 -17.86
C GLY A 193 11.49 2.24 -17.51
N LEU A 194 10.66 2.45 -16.48
CA LEU A 194 10.27 3.75 -15.96
C LEU A 194 10.97 3.98 -14.61
N GLU A 195 11.84 4.99 -14.55
CA GLU A 195 12.53 5.38 -13.31
C GLU A 195 11.57 6.23 -12.46
N ALA A 196 11.16 5.71 -11.30
CA ALA A 196 10.41 6.49 -10.33
C ALA A 196 11.32 7.02 -9.22
N ARG A 197 11.28 8.33 -8.98
CA ARG A 197 11.96 8.99 -7.86
C ARG A 197 10.94 9.32 -6.78
N VAL A 198 11.34 9.19 -5.52
CA VAL A 198 10.49 9.40 -4.34
C VAL A 198 11.05 10.53 -3.47
N PRO A 199 10.80 11.81 -3.80
CA PRO A 199 11.43 12.95 -3.11
C PRO A 199 11.18 13.01 -1.60
N PHE A 200 10.09 12.40 -1.12
CA PHE A 200 9.80 12.34 0.32
C PHE A 200 10.77 11.43 1.09
N MET A 201 11.52 10.58 0.39
CA MET A 201 12.52 9.68 0.95
C MET A 201 13.95 10.23 0.87
N ASP A 202 14.10 11.54 0.60
CA ASP A 202 15.38 12.21 0.84
C ASP A 202 15.77 12.07 2.33
N TYR A 203 16.99 11.64 2.60
CA TYR A 203 17.40 11.30 3.96
C TYR A 203 17.38 12.52 4.89
N GLN A 204 17.68 13.72 4.39
CA GLN A 204 17.65 14.94 5.20
C GLN A 204 16.21 15.30 5.57
N LEU A 205 15.28 15.13 4.61
CA LEU A 205 13.85 15.32 4.87
C LEU A 205 13.33 14.29 5.89
N VAL A 206 13.71 13.03 5.75
CA VAL A 206 13.29 11.95 6.67
C VAL A 206 13.84 12.18 8.07
N GLU A 207 15.13 12.48 8.21
CA GLU A 207 15.74 12.81 9.51
C GLU A 207 15.07 14.02 10.15
N HIS A 208 14.79 15.06 9.36
CA HIS A 208 14.06 16.22 9.85
C HIS A 208 12.64 15.87 10.28
N ALA A 209 11.90 15.10 9.48
CA ALA A 209 10.53 14.70 9.79
C ALA A 209 10.45 13.81 11.04
N LEU A 210 11.45 12.96 11.29
CA LEU A 210 11.57 12.19 12.53
C LEU A 210 11.87 13.07 13.75
N SER A 211 12.49 14.24 13.58
CA SER A 211 12.72 15.20 14.67
C SER A 211 11.48 16.01 15.08
N ILE A 212 10.42 16.01 14.26
CA ILE A 212 9.18 16.74 14.56
C ILE A 212 8.40 15.99 15.64
N PRO A 213 7.91 16.68 16.70
CA PRO A 213 7.10 16.04 17.73
C PRO A 213 5.91 15.26 17.15
N PRO A 214 5.65 14.01 17.61
CA PRO A 214 4.53 13.20 17.13
C PRO A 214 3.18 13.92 17.17
N SER A 215 2.93 14.66 18.25
CA SER A 215 1.70 15.46 18.43
C SER A 215 1.48 16.49 17.33
N LEU A 216 2.56 17.10 16.82
CA LEU A 216 2.48 18.06 15.73
C LEU A 216 2.26 17.35 14.38
N LYS A 217 2.95 16.23 14.11
CA LYS A 217 2.75 15.46 12.87
C LYS A 217 1.34 14.90 12.74
N MET A 218 0.79 14.40 13.84
CA MET A 218 -0.52 13.74 13.90
C MET A 218 -1.70 14.70 14.13
N PHE A 219 -1.46 16.00 14.29
CA PHE A 219 -2.53 16.97 14.46
C PHE A 219 -3.50 16.95 13.27
N GLU A 220 -4.81 17.14 13.50
CA GLU A 220 -5.85 17.17 12.46
C GLU A 220 -5.72 16.05 11.41
N GLU A 221 -5.75 14.81 11.90
CA GLU A 221 -5.72 13.58 11.09
C GLU A 221 -4.41 13.31 10.35
N GLY A 222 -3.30 13.93 10.77
CA GLY A 222 -1.97 13.63 10.26
C GLY A 222 -1.52 14.53 9.11
N LYS A 223 -0.24 14.38 8.72
CA LYS A 223 0.43 15.21 7.72
C LYS A 223 0.37 16.71 7.99
N HIS A 224 0.15 17.13 9.24
CA HIS A 224 -0.14 18.53 9.53
C HIS A 224 0.95 19.50 9.04
N PRO A 225 2.26 19.26 9.24
CA PRO A 225 3.30 20.12 8.67
C PRO A 225 3.20 20.27 7.14
N LEU A 226 2.96 19.16 6.43
CA LEU A 226 2.79 19.19 4.97
C LEU A 226 1.53 19.91 4.54
N LYS A 227 0.41 19.70 5.25
CA LYS A 227 -0.85 20.41 5.00
C LYS A 227 -0.66 21.92 5.15
N GLN A 228 0.02 22.36 6.21
CA GLN A 228 0.30 23.78 6.46
C GLN A 228 1.20 24.39 5.37
N ILE A 229 2.27 23.70 4.98
CA ILE A 229 3.16 24.16 3.90
C ILE A 229 2.41 24.25 2.56
N ALA A 230 1.46 23.34 2.31
CA ALA A 230 0.69 23.32 1.06
C ALA A 230 -0.38 24.42 0.97
N ARG A 231 -0.78 25.05 2.08
CA ARG A 231 -1.79 26.12 2.06
C ARG A 231 -1.32 27.30 1.23
N GLY A 232 -2.21 27.82 0.38
CA GLY A 232 -1.90 28.88 -0.57
C GLY A 232 -1.15 28.41 -1.83
N ILE A 233 -0.61 27.19 -1.84
CA ILE A 233 -0.01 26.55 -3.02
C ILE A 233 -1.01 25.63 -3.69
N LEU A 234 -1.74 24.79 -2.94
CA LEU A 234 -2.73 23.84 -3.47
C LEU A 234 -4.16 24.25 -3.09
N PRO A 235 -5.20 23.76 -3.80
CA PRO A 235 -6.58 23.99 -3.39
C PRO A 235 -6.85 23.34 -2.02
N ASP A 236 -7.52 24.06 -1.13
CA ASP A 236 -7.83 23.57 0.22
C ASP A 236 -8.65 22.27 0.19
N SER A 237 -9.55 22.11 -0.79
CA SER A 237 -10.31 20.88 -1.03
C SER A 237 -9.44 19.65 -1.36
N VAL A 238 -8.21 19.84 -1.86
CA VAL A 238 -7.24 18.75 -2.08
C VAL A 238 -6.43 18.48 -0.80
N ILE A 239 -6.16 19.51 -0.01
CA ILE A 239 -5.40 19.42 1.25
C ILE A 239 -6.24 18.72 2.34
N ASP A 240 -7.52 19.08 2.43
CA ASP A 240 -8.46 18.62 3.45
C ASP A 240 -9.30 17.41 3.04
N ARG A 241 -9.00 16.84 1.87
CA ARG A 241 -9.71 15.64 1.41
C ARG A 241 -9.56 14.51 2.40
N LYS A 242 -10.61 13.70 2.54
CA LYS A 242 -10.51 12.42 3.24
C LYS A 242 -9.43 11.58 2.56
N LYS A 243 -8.55 10.96 3.35
CA LYS A 243 -7.47 10.12 2.86
C LYS A 243 -8.03 8.99 1.98
N GLY A 244 -7.68 9.02 0.70
CA GLY A 244 -7.87 7.94 -0.25
C GLY A 244 -6.63 7.04 -0.32
N TYR A 245 -6.87 5.78 -0.65
CA TYR A 245 -5.84 4.81 -1.03
C TYR A 245 -5.85 4.65 -2.53
N PHE A 246 -4.73 4.16 -3.08
CA PHE A 246 -4.66 3.87 -4.50
C PHE A 246 -5.71 2.79 -4.84
N PRO A 247 -6.75 3.13 -5.61
CA PRO A 247 -7.95 2.30 -5.65
C PRO A 247 -7.70 1.06 -6.52
N MET A 248 -7.97 -0.13 -5.99
CA MET A 248 -8.19 -1.35 -6.77
C MET A 248 -9.31 -2.19 -6.14
N PRO A 249 -10.57 -1.71 -6.21
CA PRO A 249 -11.67 -2.32 -5.47
C PRO A 249 -11.85 -3.82 -5.75
N ALA A 250 -11.55 -4.29 -6.98
CA ALA A 250 -11.67 -5.71 -7.36
C ALA A 250 -10.77 -6.67 -6.57
N LEU A 251 -9.62 -6.20 -6.08
CA LEU A 251 -8.73 -7.02 -5.25
C LEU A 251 -9.02 -6.88 -3.75
N LYS A 252 -9.87 -5.92 -3.37
CA LYS A 252 -10.33 -5.67 -2.00
C LYS A 252 -11.66 -6.34 -1.72
N TYR A 253 -12.68 -5.97 -2.49
CA TYR A 253 -14.03 -6.50 -2.41
C TYR A 253 -14.17 -7.61 -3.45
N VAL A 254 -13.46 -8.70 -3.21
CA VAL A 254 -13.31 -9.81 -4.17
C VAL A 254 -14.65 -10.50 -4.40
N GLN A 255 -15.08 -10.53 -5.66
CA GLN A 255 -16.33 -11.13 -6.13
C GLN A 255 -16.25 -11.51 -7.62
N GLY A 256 -17.20 -12.32 -8.10
CA GLY A 256 -17.29 -12.70 -9.52
C GLY A 256 -16.02 -13.38 -10.03
N GLU A 257 -15.57 -13.00 -11.23
CA GLU A 257 -14.40 -13.61 -11.90
C GLU A 257 -13.11 -13.51 -11.07
N PHE A 258 -12.96 -12.48 -10.23
CA PHE A 258 -11.80 -12.36 -9.33
C PHE A 258 -11.86 -13.38 -8.19
N LEU A 259 -13.06 -13.66 -7.65
CA LEU A 259 -13.24 -14.69 -6.64
C LEU A 259 -12.96 -16.08 -7.23
N GLU A 260 -13.48 -16.35 -8.42
CA GLU A 260 -13.22 -17.61 -9.14
C GLU A 260 -11.73 -17.80 -9.37
N PHE A 261 -11.05 -16.79 -9.92
CA PHE A 261 -9.61 -16.80 -10.15
C PHE A 261 -8.80 -17.09 -8.87
N MET A 262 -9.08 -16.38 -7.77
CA MET A 262 -8.37 -16.59 -6.50
C MET A 262 -8.68 -17.96 -5.88
N SER A 263 -9.91 -18.44 -6.04
CA SER A 263 -10.32 -19.76 -5.56
C SER A 263 -9.64 -20.88 -6.33
N ASP A 264 -9.53 -20.76 -7.66
CA ASP A 264 -8.85 -21.72 -8.52
C ASP A 264 -7.36 -21.84 -8.17
N ILE A 265 -6.69 -20.72 -7.89
CA ILE A 265 -5.30 -20.73 -7.42
C ILE A 265 -5.17 -21.50 -6.10
N LEU A 266 -6.04 -21.19 -5.13
CA LEU A 266 -5.94 -21.73 -3.77
C LEU A 266 -6.41 -23.18 -3.64
N THR A 267 -7.22 -23.66 -4.59
CA THR A 267 -7.69 -25.05 -4.67
C THR A 267 -6.95 -25.87 -5.71
N SER A 268 -5.95 -25.29 -6.37
CA SER A 268 -5.14 -25.98 -7.36
C SER A 268 -4.36 -27.15 -6.74
N SER A 269 -4.03 -28.15 -7.56
CA SER A 269 -3.14 -29.23 -7.16
C SER A 269 -1.77 -28.72 -6.70
N ALA A 270 -1.27 -27.62 -7.28
CA ALA A 270 0.00 -27.02 -6.87
C ALA A 270 -0.07 -26.49 -5.43
N CYS A 271 -1.11 -25.72 -5.11
CA CYS A 271 -1.34 -25.18 -3.77
C CYS A 271 -1.50 -26.30 -2.72
N ILE A 272 -2.37 -27.27 -3.02
CA ILE A 272 -2.67 -28.40 -2.12
C ILE A 272 -1.41 -29.23 -1.86
N ASN A 273 -0.66 -29.57 -2.91
CA ASN A 273 0.55 -30.38 -2.77
C ASN A 273 1.69 -29.61 -2.07
N ARG A 274 1.75 -28.28 -2.22
CA ARG A 274 2.71 -27.45 -1.50
C ARG A 274 2.49 -27.49 0.01
N GLY A 275 1.22 -27.64 0.43
CA GLY A 275 0.86 -27.89 1.82
C GLY A 275 1.16 -26.73 2.77
N VAL A 276 1.31 -25.49 2.26
CA VAL A 276 1.55 -24.30 3.10
C VAL A 276 0.29 -23.93 3.88
N PHE A 277 -0.86 -23.88 3.22
CA PHE A 277 -2.11 -23.45 3.83
C PHE A 277 -2.92 -24.61 4.41
N ASN A 278 -3.62 -24.33 5.50
CA ASN A 278 -4.69 -25.19 5.98
C ASN A 278 -5.91 -25.03 5.06
N GLN A 279 -6.27 -26.11 4.37
CA GLN A 279 -7.35 -26.09 3.37
C GLN A 279 -8.73 -25.80 3.99
N ASP A 280 -8.99 -26.20 5.23
CA ASP A 280 -10.26 -25.88 5.89
C ASP A 280 -10.39 -24.37 6.13
N PHE A 281 -9.29 -23.69 6.45
CA PHE A 281 -9.27 -22.24 6.61
C PHE A 281 -9.40 -21.53 5.25
N VAL A 282 -8.67 -21.99 4.24
CA VAL A 282 -8.80 -21.49 2.86
C VAL A 282 -10.25 -21.55 2.39
N GLN A 283 -10.94 -22.67 2.61
CA GLN A 283 -12.36 -22.79 2.26
C GLN A 283 -13.21 -21.74 2.98
N LYS A 284 -13.04 -21.54 4.29
CA LYS A 284 -13.79 -20.49 5.02
C LYS A 284 -13.58 -19.10 4.41
N VAL A 285 -12.35 -18.76 4.05
CA VAL A 285 -12.01 -17.46 3.45
C VAL A 285 -12.63 -17.31 2.04
N ILE A 286 -12.61 -18.37 1.22
CA ILE A 286 -13.26 -18.37 -0.11
C ILE A 286 -14.78 -18.21 0.00
N HIS A 287 -15.42 -18.87 0.97
CA HIS A 287 -16.87 -18.84 1.12
C HIS A 287 -17.40 -17.48 1.61
N SER A 288 -16.59 -16.70 2.33
CA SER A 288 -17.03 -15.44 2.95
C SER A 288 -15.92 -14.39 2.98
N PRO A 289 -15.34 -13.99 1.83
CA PRO A 289 -14.11 -13.20 1.79
C PRO A 289 -14.23 -11.83 2.48
N GLN A 290 -15.42 -11.23 2.51
CA GLN A 290 -15.66 -9.95 3.17
C GLN A 290 -15.58 -10.01 4.71
N ASP A 291 -15.81 -11.19 5.30
CA ASP A 291 -15.65 -11.40 6.75
C ASP A 291 -14.16 -11.53 7.13
N TYR A 292 -13.30 -11.74 6.14
CA TYR A 292 -11.86 -11.92 6.27
C TYR A 292 -11.14 -10.71 5.67
N MET A 293 -11.12 -9.64 6.47
CA MET A 293 -10.51 -8.34 6.18
C MET A 293 -9.37 -7.99 7.15
N THR A 294 -8.27 -7.37 6.68
CA THR A 294 -7.11 -7.01 7.52
C THR A 294 -7.33 -5.81 8.43
N ALA A 295 -6.47 -5.67 9.44
CA ALA A 295 -6.43 -4.49 10.28
C ALA A 295 -6.28 -3.20 9.46
N LEU A 296 -5.66 -3.32 8.28
CA LEU A 296 -5.46 -2.26 7.30
C LEU A 296 -6.53 -2.25 6.18
N ASN A 297 -7.60 -3.04 6.33
CA ASN A 297 -8.71 -3.18 5.39
C ASN A 297 -8.33 -3.81 4.04
N GLY A 298 -7.32 -4.69 4.02
CA GLY A 298 -6.96 -5.55 2.88
C GLY A 298 -7.73 -6.87 2.87
N SER A 299 -7.81 -7.53 1.71
CA SER A 299 -8.48 -8.83 1.56
C SER A 299 -7.56 -9.97 1.98
N ARG A 300 -7.94 -10.80 2.97
CA ARG A 300 -7.12 -12.01 3.26
C ARG A 300 -7.11 -12.96 2.07
N LEU A 301 -8.22 -13.08 1.35
CA LEU A 301 -8.30 -13.95 0.17
C LEU A 301 -7.22 -13.57 -0.85
N TRP A 302 -7.06 -12.27 -1.11
CA TRP A 302 -5.99 -11.77 -1.98
C TRP A 302 -4.60 -12.07 -1.42
N HIS A 303 -4.37 -11.89 -0.11
CA HIS A 303 -3.05 -12.18 0.48
C HIS A 303 -2.66 -13.65 0.31
N LEU A 304 -3.60 -14.58 0.49
CA LEU A 304 -3.34 -16.01 0.32
C LEU A 304 -3.14 -16.37 -1.16
N ALA A 305 -4.07 -15.92 -2.03
CA ALA A 305 -4.03 -16.21 -3.45
C ALA A 305 -2.79 -15.63 -4.12
N LEU A 306 -2.40 -14.39 -3.77
CA LEU A 306 -1.21 -13.77 -4.33
C LEU A 306 0.06 -14.54 -3.97
N LEU A 307 0.22 -14.94 -2.69
CA LEU A 307 1.41 -15.69 -2.28
C LEU A 307 1.54 -16.97 -3.10
N GLU A 308 0.47 -17.77 -3.18
CA GLU A 308 0.51 -19.00 -3.95
C GLU A 308 0.68 -18.75 -5.45
N TYR A 309 0.03 -17.74 -6.01
CA TYR A 309 0.15 -17.41 -7.42
C TYR A 309 1.57 -16.96 -7.79
N TRP A 310 2.20 -16.17 -6.92
CA TRP A 310 3.59 -15.79 -7.07
C TRP A 310 4.52 -17.02 -7.03
N LEU A 311 4.26 -17.98 -6.14
CA LEU A 311 5.03 -19.24 -6.07
C LEU A 311 4.87 -20.07 -7.35
N GLN A 312 3.63 -20.22 -7.84
CA GLN A 312 3.36 -20.94 -9.10
C GLN A 312 4.07 -20.30 -10.30
N ILE A 313 4.12 -18.97 -10.36
CA ILE A 313 4.75 -18.25 -11.49
C ILE A 313 6.28 -18.22 -11.38
N ASN A 314 6.82 -17.93 -10.20
CA ASN A 314 8.24 -17.57 -10.04
C ASN A 314 9.11 -18.67 -9.44
N ILE A 315 8.51 -19.69 -8.82
CA ILE A 315 9.24 -20.79 -8.16
C ILE A 315 9.01 -22.13 -8.86
N ASP A 316 7.75 -22.44 -9.20
CA ASP A 316 7.42 -23.70 -9.88
C ASP A 316 7.72 -23.65 -11.39
N GLY A 317 7.73 -22.44 -11.96
CA GLY A 317 7.90 -22.14 -13.40
C GLY A 317 9.14 -22.75 -14.04
#